data_AF-Q9UUW4-F1
#
_entry.id   AF-Q9UUW4-F1
#
_cell.length_a   1.000
_cell.length_b   1.000
_cell.length_c   1.000
_cell.angle_alpha   90.00
_cell.angle_beta   90.00
_cell.angle_gamma   90.00
#
_symmetry.space_group_name_H-M   'P 1'
#
loop_
_entity.id
_entity.type
_entity.pdbx_description
1 polymer ?
#
loop_
_entity_poly.entity_id
_entity_poly.type
_entity_poly.pdbx_seq_one_letter_code
_entity_poly.pdbx_strand_id
1 'polypeptide(L)'
;GFRSYYSPLFSQLPQKERSPFMTILWQHDPFHNEWDFMCSVYSSIRTYLEEEKVTLQLWIHYAVGHLGVITRDNYMASFGWNLVQLPNGTHDLERTALPLVQHNLQPMNGLCLLTKCLESGLPLANPHPVIA
;
A
#
# COMPACT_ATOMS: atom_id res chain seq x y z
N GLY A 1 -2.31 -2.06 -6.43
CA GLY A 1 -1.70 -2.18 -5.09
C GLY A 1 -2.57 -1.60 -3.98
N PHE A 2 -2.84 -0.30 -4.02
CA PHE A 2 -3.57 0.47 -2.99
C PHE A 2 -4.79 -0.25 -2.39
N ARG A 3 -5.78 -0.61 -3.24
CA ARG A 3 -7.04 -1.22 -2.76
C ARG A 3 -6.78 -2.50 -1.99
N SER A 4 -5.93 -3.39 -2.49
CA SER A 4 -5.60 -4.64 -1.80
C SER A 4 -4.91 -4.41 -0.45
N TYR A 5 -4.10 -3.36 -0.35
CA TYR A 5 -3.36 -3.05 0.87
C TYR A 5 -4.25 -2.44 1.97
N TYR A 6 -5.11 -1.47 1.64
CA TYR A 6 -5.92 -0.73 2.62
C TYR A 6 -7.35 -1.24 2.79
N SER A 7 -7.90 -2.03 1.87
CA SER A 7 -9.25 -2.62 2.00
C SER A 7 -9.53 -3.32 3.34
N PRO A 8 -8.55 -3.97 4.01
CA PRO A 8 -8.76 -4.52 5.36
C PRO A 8 -9.12 -3.50 6.46
N LEU A 9 -8.88 -2.20 6.26
CA LEU A 9 -9.32 -1.12 7.18
C LEU A 9 -10.84 -1.12 7.40
N PHE A 10 -11.59 -1.63 6.43
CA PHE A 10 -13.05 -1.70 6.45
C PHE A 10 -13.54 -3.14 6.38
N SER A 11 -12.77 -4.09 6.93
CA SER A 11 -13.10 -5.53 6.91
C SER A 11 -14.41 -5.87 7.63
N GLN A 12 -14.84 -5.03 8.57
CA GLN A 12 -16.11 -5.09 9.29
C GLN A 12 -17.31 -4.63 8.45
N LEU A 13 -17.08 -3.96 7.32
CA LEU A 13 -18.14 -3.41 6.47
C LEU A 13 -18.40 -4.30 5.25
N PRO A 14 -19.65 -4.35 4.76
CA PRO A 14 -19.95 -5.05 3.52
C PRO A 14 -19.27 -4.38 2.33
N GLN A 15 -18.98 -5.17 1.28
CA GLN A 15 -18.28 -4.69 0.08
C GLN A 15 -18.94 -3.46 -0.57
N LYS A 16 -20.28 -3.36 -0.52
CA LYS A 16 -21.05 -2.23 -1.07
C LYS A 16 -20.73 -0.89 -0.39
N GLU A 17 -20.39 -0.91 0.89
CA GLU A 17 -20.01 0.29 1.68
C GLU A 17 -18.50 0.53 1.58
N ARG A 18 -17.70 -0.54 1.58
CA ARG A 18 -16.24 -0.45 1.45
C ARG A 18 -15.79 0.14 0.11
N SER A 19 -16.42 -0.24 -0.99
CA SER A 19 -15.95 0.15 -2.32
C SER A 19 -15.96 1.67 -2.55
N PRO A 20 -17.04 2.41 -2.19
CA PRO A 20 -17.04 3.87 -2.20
C PRO A 20 -15.93 4.49 -1.34
N PHE A 21 -15.73 4.00 -0.12
CA PHE A 21 -14.68 4.51 0.77
C PHE A 21 -13.29 4.33 0.16
N MET A 22 -12.99 3.16 -0.42
CA MET A 22 -11.73 2.95 -1.12
C MET A 22 -11.54 3.90 -2.32
N THR A 23 -12.64 4.32 -2.97
CA THR A 23 -12.57 5.34 -4.03
C THR A 23 -12.23 6.72 -3.47
N ILE A 24 -12.88 7.13 -2.38
CA ILE A 24 -12.62 8.41 -1.70
C ILE A 24 -11.17 8.46 -1.23
N LEU A 25 -10.70 7.45 -0.52
CA LEU A 25 -9.32 7.41 -0.03
C LEU A 25 -8.31 7.47 -1.19
N TRP A 26 -8.57 6.74 -2.28
CA TRP A 26 -7.70 6.79 -3.46
C TRP A 26 -7.61 8.19 -4.06
N GLN A 27 -8.73 8.91 -4.18
CA GLN A 27 -8.74 10.28 -4.74
C GLN A 27 -7.89 11.26 -3.91
N HIS A 28 -7.75 11.01 -2.61
CA HIS A 28 -7.00 11.86 -1.69
C HIS A 28 -5.61 11.30 -1.34
N ASP A 29 -5.23 10.16 -1.89
CA ASP A 29 -3.94 9.54 -1.66
C ASP A 29 -2.85 10.29 -2.43
N PRO A 30 -1.77 10.76 -1.79
CA PRO A 30 -0.72 11.50 -2.46
C PRO A 30 0.38 10.58 -3.04
N PHE A 31 0.27 9.26 -2.84
CA PHE A 31 1.31 8.29 -3.18
C PHE A 31 1.02 7.49 -4.46
N HIS A 32 0.23 8.04 -5.39
CA HIS A 32 -0.14 7.34 -6.63
C HIS A 32 1.08 6.85 -7.41
N ASN A 33 2.13 7.68 -7.49
CA ASN A 33 3.37 7.33 -8.19
C ASN A 33 4.09 6.15 -7.52
N GLU A 34 4.14 6.10 -6.20
CA GLU A 34 4.74 5.02 -5.42
C GLU A 34 3.94 3.73 -5.58
N TRP A 35 2.60 3.82 -5.64
CA TRP A 35 1.74 2.67 -5.94
C TRP A 35 2.00 2.10 -7.32
N ASP A 36 2.09 2.95 -8.33
CA ASP A 36 2.37 2.56 -9.71
C ASP A 36 3.79 2.00 -9.84
N PHE A 37 4.76 2.63 -9.18
CA PHE A 37 6.14 2.17 -9.13
C PHE A 37 6.27 0.78 -8.51
N MET A 38 5.66 0.54 -7.34
CA MET A 38 5.65 -0.80 -6.73
C MET A 38 5.05 -1.87 -7.64
N CYS A 39 3.95 -1.53 -8.33
CA CYS A 39 3.29 -2.46 -9.24
C CYS A 39 4.10 -2.70 -10.51
N SER A 40 4.80 -1.67 -11.01
CA SER A 40 5.72 -1.77 -12.15
C SER A 40 6.91 -2.66 -11.80
N VAL A 41 7.59 -2.41 -10.67
CA VAL A 41 8.72 -3.24 -10.21
C VAL A 41 8.29 -4.69 -10.06
N TYR A 42 7.18 -4.96 -9.36
CA TYR A 42 6.64 -6.33 -9.23
C TYR A 42 6.42 -6.98 -10.60
N SER A 43 5.80 -6.27 -11.54
CA SER A 43 5.50 -6.81 -12.87
C SER A 43 6.76 -7.18 -13.64
N SER A 44 7.85 -6.39 -13.49
CA SER A 44 9.15 -6.67 -14.13
C SER A 44 9.83 -7.92 -13.55
N ILE A 45 9.68 -8.19 -12.26
CA ILE A 45 10.33 -9.33 -11.58
C ILE A 45 9.36 -10.48 -11.25
N ARG A 46 8.12 -10.39 -11.73
CA ARG A 46 7.00 -11.26 -11.32
C ARG A 46 7.30 -12.73 -11.50
N THR A 47 7.90 -13.12 -12.62
CA THR A 47 8.21 -14.53 -12.92
C THR A 47 9.07 -15.14 -11.80
N TYR A 48 10.11 -14.43 -11.35
CA TYR A 48 10.98 -14.86 -10.26
C TYR A 48 10.26 -14.89 -8.91
N LEU A 49 9.39 -13.91 -8.66
CA LEU A 49 8.59 -13.86 -7.43
C LEU A 49 7.55 -14.99 -7.37
N GLU A 50 6.94 -15.35 -8.50
CA GLU A 50 5.93 -16.40 -8.59
C GLU A 50 6.53 -17.80 -8.34
N GLU A 51 7.77 -18.06 -8.78
CA GLU A 51 8.51 -19.27 -8.44
C GLU A 51 8.64 -19.47 -6.92
N GLU A 52 8.82 -18.37 -6.19
CA GLU A 52 8.92 -18.32 -4.73
C GLU A 52 7.56 -18.09 -4.04
N LYS A 53 6.44 -18.14 -4.79
CA LYS A 53 5.06 -17.90 -4.30
C LYS A 53 4.86 -16.52 -3.66
N VAL A 54 5.69 -15.55 -3.99
CA VAL A 54 5.55 -14.17 -3.53
C VAL A 54 4.47 -13.47 -4.34
N THR A 55 3.32 -13.23 -3.72
CA THR A 55 2.21 -12.52 -4.35
C THR A 55 2.44 -11.01 -4.40
N LEU A 56 1.71 -10.29 -5.28
CA LEU A 56 1.69 -8.83 -5.30
C LEU A 56 1.35 -8.23 -3.93
N GLN A 57 0.44 -8.87 -3.17
CA GLN A 57 0.05 -8.40 -1.84
C GLN A 57 1.21 -8.51 -0.85
N LEU A 58 1.95 -9.63 -0.88
CA LEU A 58 3.12 -9.84 -0.03
C LEU A 58 4.25 -8.88 -0.43
N TRP A 59 4.54 -8.73 -1.71
CA TRP A 59 5.50 -7.75 -2.22
C TRP A 59 5.21 -6.33 -1.71
N ILE A 60 3.97 -5.87 -1.90
CA ILE A 60 3.56 -4.53 -1.45
C ILE A 60 3.74 -4.36 0.05
N HIS A 61 3.42 -5.39 0.85
CA HIS A 61 3.59 -5.35 2.29
C HIS A 61 5.01 -5.01 2.72
N TYR A 62 6.03 -5.54 2.03
CA TYR A 62 7.43 -5.20 2.28
C TYR A 62 7.83 -3.86 1.65
N ALA A 63 7.33 -3.54 0.46
CA ALA A 63 7.75 -2.36 -0.30
C ALA A 63 7.22 -1.02 0.27
N VAL A 64 6.01 -0.98 0.84
CA VAL A 64 5.38 0.28 1.29
C VAL A 64 6.24 1.08 2.26
N GLY A 65 6.86 0.42 3.25
CA GLY A 65 7.69 1.10 4.25
C GLY A 65 8.93 1.76 3.66
N HIS A 66 9.51 1.18 2.61
CA HIS A 66 10.72 1.70 1.95
C HIS A 66 10.45 2.91 1.06
N LEU A 67 9.21 3.07 0.59
CA LEU A 67 8.79 4.21 -0.24
C LEU A 67 8.16 5.35 0.58
N GLY A 68 8.13 5.22 1.91
CA GLY A 68 7.48 6.22 2.78
C GLY A 68 5.96 6.25 2.67
N VAL A 69 5.35 5.22 2.05
CA VAL A 69 3.90 5.07 2.00
C VAL A 69 3.41 4.75 3.41
N ILE A 70 2.36 5.45 3.85
CA ILE A 70 1.83 5.31 5.20
C ILE A 70 1.31 3.88 5.42
N THR A 71 1.74 3.23 6.50
CA THR A 71 1.26 1.88 6.82
C THR A 71 -0.25 1.87 7.06
N ARG A 72 -0.86 0.70 6.86
CA ARG A 72 -2.32 0.53 7.04
C ARG A 72 -2.81 1.11 8.37
N ASP A 73 -2.17 0.75 9.47
CA ASP A 73 -2.61 1.10 10.82
C ASP A 73 -2.53 2.60 11.10
N ASN A 74 -1.66 3.32 10.39
CA ASN A 74 -1.46 4.76 10.55
C ASN A 74 -2.20 5.59 9.52
N TYR A 75 -2.80 4.99 8.49
CA TYR A 75 -3.37 5.72 7.34
C TYR A 75 -4.48 6.68 7.75
N MET A 76 -5.50 6.17 8.47
CA MET A 76 -6.64 6.99 8.90
C MET A 76 -6.17 8.20 9.70
N ALA A 77 -5.33 7.99 10.71
CA ALA A 77 -4.80 9.05 11.56
C ALA A 77 -3.94 10.06 10.78
N SER A 78 -3.01 9.58 9.94
CA SER A 78 -2.06 10.45 9.20
C SER A 78 -2.76 11.37 8.19
N PHE A 79 -3.89 10.92 7.64
CA PHE A 79 -4.69 11.67 6.69
C PHE A 79 -5.90 12.37 7.29
N GLY A 80 -6.08 12.28 8.62
CA GLY A 80 -7.22 12.86 9.32
C GLY A 80 -8.56 12.26 8.93
N TRP A 81 -8.59 11.01 8.48
CA TRP A 81 -9.83 10.30 8.19
C TRP A 81 -10.39 9.64 9.44
N ASN A 82 -11.71 9.71 9.60
CA ASN A 82 -12.44 8.97 10.62
C ASN A 82 -13.63 8.26 9.99
N LEU A 83 -13.87 7.02 10.41
CA LEU A 83 -15.07 6.27 10.04
C LEU A 83 -16.15 6.56 11.07
N VAL A 84 -17.22 7.23 10.65
CA VAL A 84 -18.33 7.61 11.53
C VAL A 84 -19.58 6.80 11.19
N GLN A 85 -20.40 6.52 12.20
CA GLN A 85 -21.73 5.93 11.98
C GLN A 85 -22.78 7.03 12.05
N LEU A 86 -23.60 7.11 11.00
CA LEU A 86 -24.70 8.06 10.88
C LEU A 86 -25.94 7.56 11.66
N PRO A 87 -26.89 8.45 12.02
CA PRO A 87 -28.09 8.07 12.80
C PRO A 87 -28.97 7.00 12.15
N ASN A 88 -28.91 6.85 10.83
CA ASN A 88 -29.63 5.82 10.06
C ASN A 88 -28.91 4.45 10.06
N GLY A 89 -27.78 4.32 10.77
CA GLY A 89 -26.98 3.10 10.88
C GLY A 89 -25.95 2.89 9.76
N THR A 90 -25.91 3.76 8.74
CA THR A 90 -24.89 3.69 7.67
C THR A 90 -23.58 4.34 8.11
N HIS A 91 -22.47 3.98 7.47
CA HIS A 91 -21.17 4.58 7.75
C HIS A 91 -20.86 5.72 6.76
N ASP A 92 -19.98 6.63 7.18
CA ASP A 92 -19.38 7.65 6.31
C ASP A 92 -17.92 7.90 6.68
N LEU A 93 -17.17 8.52 5.77
CA LEU A 93 -15.81 8.99 6.00
C LEU A 93 -15.79 10.50 6.19
N GLU A 94 -15.39 10.93 7.38
CA GLU A 94 -15.22 12.33 7.69
C GLU A 94 -13.73 12.68 7.76
N ARG A 95 -13.38 13.86 7.23
CA ARG A 95 -12.03 14.41 7.37
C ARG A 95 -11.98 15.38 8.55
N THR A 96 -11.28 15.00 9.61
CA THR A 96 -11.21 15.72 10.87
C THR A 96 -9.93 16.56 11.01
N ALA A 97 -8.93 16.34 10.16
CA ALA A 97 -7.66 17.07 10.20
C ALA A 97 -7.04 17.22 8.80
N LEU A 98 -6.07 18.14 8.69
CA LEU A 98 -5.21 18.24 7.52
C LEU A 98 -4.23 17.06 7.50
N PRO A 99 -3.86 16.53 6.30
CA PRO A 99 -2.88 15.47 6.20
C PRO A 99 -1.53 15.91 6.73
N LEU A 100 -0.95 15.08 7.59
CA LEU A 100 0.41 15.26 8.07
C LEU A 100 1.32 14.31 7.29
N VAL A 101 1.48 14.57 6.00
CA VAL A 101 2.27 13.70 5.11
C VAL A 101 3.54 14.42 4.68
N GLN A 102 4.68 13.82 5.00
CA GLN A 102 5.97 14.20 4.45
C GLN A 102 6.30 13.24 3.31
N HIS A 103 6.54 13.77 2.12
CA HIS A 103 7.04 12.96 1.01
C HIS A 103 8.51 12.61 1.26
N ASN A 104 8.84 11.33 1.11
CA ASN A 104 10.23 10.90 1.11
C ASN A 104 10.83 11.22 -0.28
N LEU A 105 11.71 12.22 -0.32
CA LEU A 105 12.32 12.73 -1.56
C LEU A 105 13.53 11.90 -2.04
N GLN A 106 13.88 10.81 -1.34
CA GLN A 106 15.06 10.02 -1.69
C GLN A 106 14.77 9.24 -2.97
N PRO A 107 15.61 9.38 -4.03
CA PRO A 107 15.41 8.64 -5.27
C PRO A 107 15.55 7.13 -5.00
N MET A 108 14.47 6.38 -5.24
CA MET A 108 14.44 4.92 -5.15
C MET A 108 14.33 4.32 -6.55
N ASN A 109 15.26 3.44 -6.91
CA ASN A 109 15.14 2.62 -8.13
C ASN A 109 14.65 1.20 -7.79
N GLY A 110 14.19 0.45 -8.80
CA GLY A 110 13.55 -0.84 -8.60
C GLY A 110 14.47 -1.88 -7.95
N LEU A 111 15.75 -1.88 -8.31
CA LEU A 111 16.75 -2.77 -7.72
C LEU A 111 16.98 -2.45 -6.24
N CYS A 112 17.14 -1.17 -5.90
CA CYS A 112 17.32 -0.73 -4.52
C CYS A 112 16.10 -1.09 -3.65
N LEU A 113 14.89 -0.93 -4.19
CA LEU A 113 13.66 -1.34 -3.52
C LEU A 113 13.64 -2.85 -3.26
N LEU A 114 13.98 -3.67 -4.25
CA LEU A 114 14.07 -5.12 -4.10
C LEU A 114 15.10 -5.51 -3.03
N THR A 115 16.32 -4.95 -3.09
CA THR A 115 17.37 -5.21 -2.11
C THR A 115 16.89 -4.91 -0.69
N LYS A 116 16.28 -3.74 -0.48
CA LYS A 116 15.71 -3.36 0.82
C LYS A 116 14.61 -4.30 1.29
N CYS A 117 13.75 -4.77 0.40
CA CYS A 117 12.73 -5.78 0.72
C CYS A 117 13.35 -7.12 1.14
N LEU A 118 14.42 -7.56 0.47
CA LEU A 118 15.16 -8.79 0.82
C LEU A 118 15.82 -8.67 2.20
N GLU A 119 16.49 -7.53 2.47
CA GLU A 119 17.06 -7.23 3.79
C GLU A 119 16.00 -7.21 4.90
N SER A 120 14.76 -6.88 4.56
CA SER A 120 13.62 -6.88 5.48
C SER A 120 12.95 -8.26 5.65
N GLY A 121 13.45 -9.30 4.97
CA GLY A 121 12.96 -10.67 5.10
C GLY A 121 11.96 -11.12 4.04
N LEU A 122 11.88 -10.44 2.88
CA LEU A 122 11.10 -10.95 1.74
C LEU A 122 11.59 -12.36 1.39
N PRO A 123 10.70 -13.39 1.34
CA PRO A 123 11.10 -14.77 1.16
C PRO A 123 11.45 -15.02 -0.32
N LEU A 124 12.71 -14.80 -0.66
CA LEU A 124 13.28 -15.11 -1.97
C LEU A 124 14.53 -15.96 -1.75
N ALA A 125 14.47 -17.25 -2.11
CA ALA A 125 15.55 -18.19 -1.80
C ALA A 125 16.84 -17.91 -2.59
N ASN A 126 16.74 -17.32 -3.80
CA ASN A 126 17.90 -16.98 -4.63
C ASN A 126 17.71 -15.65 -5.38
N PRO A 127 18.24 -14.52 -4.86
CA PRO A 127 18.10 -13.21 -5.50
C PRO A 127 19.02 -12.98 -6.70
N HIS A 128 20.03 -13.83 -6.91
CA HIS A 128 21.05 -13.63 -7.95
C HIS A 128 20.50 -13.46 -9.38
N PRO A 129 19.45 -14.18 -9.83
CA PRO A 129 18.89 -14.03 -11.17
C PRO A 129 18.18 -12.69 -11.40
N VAL A 130 17.77 -12.01 -10.33
CA VAL A 130 17.02 -10.74 -10.40
C VAL A 130 17.94 -9.52 -10.38
N ILE A 131 19.17 -9.70 -9.88
CA ILE A 131 20.18 -8.64 -9.70
C ILE A 131 21.25 -8.65 -10.82
N ALA A 132 21.31 -9.72 -11.63
CA ALA A 132 22.29 -9.92 -12.69
C ALA A 132 21.93 -9.24 -14.02
#